data_AF-A0A2D6PU03-F1
#
_entry.id   AF-A0A2D6PU03-F1
#
_cell.length_a   1.000
_cell.length_b   1.000
_cell.length_c   1.000
_cell.angle_alpha   90.00
_cell.angle_beta   90.00
_cell.angle_gamma   90.00
#
_symmetry.space_group_name_H-M   'P 1'
#
loop_
_entity.id
_entity.type
_entity.pdbx_description
1 polymer ?
#
loop_
_entity_poly.entity_id
_entity_poly.type
_entity_poly.pdbx_seq_one_letter_code
_entity_poly.pdbx_strand_id
1 'polypeptide(L)'
;MTLFTTIDDVVRELEVEAQRTLAVLSSLDEPSLRSRVGPGLRTLAEVAWHLPQSLKSIARHTGLDVDAPDPQMPAPSSPTVIKEVYETAVVSLIAAIRVEWDDTALAIVDDVYGAQWTRGHTLRVVLDHEIHHRGQLIVLMRQAGLRPPAIYGPVAEDDGYDSEAAEVPPVTRQLDPRIQNAWRIEHAIWTVILTGGAATLETLLLPRWSWWPFVPWVLSLAVFGLFLLTTLFWPGLAWRRWSYTIRAHDVLLAYGVLWRVRRSVPRPRIQHVDVRSGPIDRAFGLVKCTLYTAGTGEADATIPGLEPEDAEAIRERLISEDWARV
;
A
#
# COMPACT_ATOMS: atom_id res chain seq x y z
N MET A 1 18.83 1.93 1.89
CA MET A 1 18.99 0.54 2.34
C MET A 1 19.89 0.59 3.57
N THR A 2 19.39 0.23 4.74
CA THR A 2 20.06 0.50 6.02
C THR A 2 21.18 -0.52 6.24
N LEU A 3 22.40 -0.03 6.42
CA LEU A 3 23.55 -0.85 6.83
C LEU A 3 23.39 -1.24 8.31
N PHE A 4 23.86 -2.44 8.67
CA PHE A 4 23.88 -2.88 10.07
C PHE A 4 24.79 -1.97 10.89
N THR A 5 24.31 -1.55 12.06
CA THR A 5 25.05 -0.67 12.95
C THR A 5 25.66 -1.41 14.14
N THR A 6 25.10 -2.55 14.53
CA THR A 6 25.57 -3.38 15.64
C THR A 6 25.50 -4.87 15.30
N ILE A 7 26.28 -5.70 15.98
CA ILE A 7 26.21 -7.16 15.88
C ILE A 7 24.83 -7.67 16.30
N ASP A 8 24.22 -7.06 17.32
CA ASP A 8 22.87 -7.42 17.75
C ASP A 8 21.80 -7.14 16.68
N ASP A 9 21.98 -6.10 15.83
CA ASP A 9 21.13 -5.89 14.67
C ASP A 9 21.21 -7.06 13.69
N VAL A 10 22.43 -7.53 13.41
CA VAL A 10 22.64 -8.63 12.48
C VAL A 10 22.06 -9.92 13.03
N VAL A 11 22.37 -10.26 14.29
CA VAL A 11 21.92 -11.52 14.88
C VAL A 11 20.41 -11.57 14.95
N ARG A 12 19.74 -10.49 15.37
CA ARG A 12 18.28 -10.44 15.39
C ARG A 12 17.67 -10.68 14.02
N GLU A 13 18.20 -10.05 12.97
CA GLU A 13 17.68 -10.28 11.61
C GLU A 13 17.96 -11.72 11.14
N LEU A 14 19.15 -12.27 11.42
CA LEU A 14 19.48 -13.67 11.12
C LEU A 14 18.55 -14.65 11.84
N GLU A 15 18.27 -14.45 13.13
CA GLU A 15 17.37 -15.31 13.90
C GLU A 15 15.94 -15.28 13.33
N VAL A 16 15.43 -14.08 13.02
CA VAL A 16 14.08 -13.91 12.45
C VAL A 16 13.99 -14.57 11.06
N GLU A 17 14.98 -14.34 10.20
CA GLU A 17 14.99 -14.91 8.86
C GLU A 17 15.18 -16.43 8.87
N ALA A 18 16.03 -16.94 9.77
CA ALA A 18 16.22 -18.37 9.94
C ALA A 18 14.97 -19.08 10.44
N GLN A 19 14.22 -18.49 11.38
CA GLN A 19 12.94 -19.07 11.83
C GLN A 19 11.93 -19.18 10.68
N ARG A 20 11.86 -18.16 9.82
CA ARG A 20 11.03 -18.18 8.60
C ARG A 20 11.47 -19.28 7.64
N THR A 21 12.77 -19.43 7.45
CA THR A 21 13.33 -20.50 6.60
C THR A 21 13.09 -21.88 7.20
N LEU A 22 13.25 -22.06 8.51
CA LEU A 22 12.93 -23.30 9.22
C LEU A 22 11.45 -23.66 9.14
N ALA A 23 10.55 -22.68 9.15
CA ALA A 23 9.13 -22.93 8.93
C ALA A 23 8.89 -23.52 7.53
N VAL A 24 9.51 -22.95 6.49
CA VAL A 24 9.46 -23.47 5.11
C VAL A 24 10.01 -24.90 5.03
N LEU A 25 11.19 -25.14 5.60
CA LEU A 25 11.83 -26.45 5.59
C LEU A 25 11.02 -27.50 6.37
N SER A 26 10.32 -27.09 7.43
CA SER A 26 9.45 -27.97 8.22
C SER A 26 8.18 -28.40 7.49
N SER A 27 7.80 -27.70 6.42
CA SER A 27 6.63 -28.03 5.59
C SER A 27 6.96 -29.00 4.44
N LEU A 28 8.23 -29.39 4.28
CA LEU A 28 8.66 -30.27 3.19
C LEU A 28 8.42 -31.75 3.52
N ASP A 29 8.07 -32.53 2.51
CA ASP A 29 7.96 -33.99 2.58
C ASP A 29 8.86 -34.69 1.55
N GLU A 30 9.08 -36.01 1.71
CA GLU A 30 9.96 -36.76 0.81
C GLU A 30 9.54 -36.71 -0.68
N PRO A 31 8.25 -36.81 -1.05
CA PRO A 31 7.83 -36.67 -2.44
C PRO A 31 8.16 -35.29 -3.04
N SER A 32 7.95 -34.21 -2.29
CA SER A 32 8.14 -32.84 -2.75
C SER A 32 9.59 -32.53 -3.14
N LEU A 33 10.56 -33.22 -2.55
CA LEU A 33 11.99 -33.04 -2.80
C LEU A 33 12.37 -33.21 -4.29
N ARG A 34 11.59 -33.96 -5.06
CA ARG A 34 11.81 -34.20 -6.49
C ARG A 34 11.23 -33.12 -7.41
N SER A 35 10.39 -32.23 -6.86
CA SER A 35 9.73 -31.15 -7.59
C SER A 35 10.74 -30.21 -8.24
N ARG A 36 10.47 -29.78 -9.47
CA ARG A 36 11.27 -28.82 -10.22
C ARG A 36 10.39 -28.05 -11.19
N VAL A 37 10.76 -26.80 -11.48
CA VAL A 37 10.02 -25.94 -12.41
C VAL A 37 10.02 -26.50 -13.84
N GLY A 38 11.13 -27.13 -14.25
CA GLY A 38 11.27 -27.70 -15.58
C GLY A 38 12.51 -28.59 -15.72
N PRO A 39 12.67 -29.27 -16.88
CA PRO A 39 13.80 -30.15 -17.15
C PRO A 39 15.14 -29.42 -17.03
N GLY A 40 16.14 -30.05 -16.39
CA GLY A 40 17.49 -29.49 -16.22
C GLY A 40 17.62 -28.39 -15.15
N LEU A 41 16.52 -27.94 -14.54
CA LEU A 41 16.54 -27.01 -13.41
C LEU A 41 16.67 -27.75 -12.08
N ARG A 42 17.16 -27.01 -11.07
CA ARG A 42 17.31 -27.50 -9.69
C ARG A 42 15.96 -27.96 -9.14
N THR A 43 16.01 -29.06 -8.40
CA THR A 43 14.94 -29.60 -7.59
C THR A 43 14.73 -28.80 -6.31
N LEU A 44 13.58 -29.01 -5.67
CA LEU A 44 13.31 -28.51 -4.33
C LEU A 44 14.40 -28.95 -3.34
N ALA A 45 14.85 -30.22 -3.39
CA ALA A 45 15.96 -30.70 -2.54
C ALA A 45 17.26 -29.93 -2.78
N GLU A 46 17.64 -29.73 -4.04
CA GLU A 46 18.87 -29.00 -4.39
C GLU A 46 18.82 -27.53 -3.98
N VAL A 47 17.65 -26.87 -4.08
CA VAL A 47 17.49 -25.49 -3.60
C VAL A 47 17.51 -25.43 -2.07
N ALA A 48 16.84 -26.37 -1.39
CA ALA A 48 16.79 -26.40 0.08
C ALA A 48 18.16 -26.70 0.68
N TRP A 49 18.89 -27.65 0.08
CA TRP A 49 20.25 -28.01 0.49
C TRP A 49 21.28 -26.91 0.21
N HIS A 50 21.03 -26.08 -0.81
CA HIS A 50 21.89 -24.95 -1.12
C HIS A 50 21.90 -23.88 -0.02
N LEU A 51 20.83 -23.77 0.78
CA LEU A 51 20.74 -22.77 1.87
C LEU A 51 21.91 -22.90 2.86
N PRO A 52 22.09 -24.03 3.60
CA PRO A 52 23.22 -24.17 4.52
C PRO A 52 24.59 -24.09 3.82
N GLN A 53 24.70 -24.65 2.60
CA GLN A 53 25.95 -24.57 1.83
C GLN A 53 26.35 -23.12 1.53
N SER A 54 25.36 -22.27 1.21
CA SER A 54 25.61 -20.86 0.89
C SER A 54 26.05 -20.06 2.12
N LEU A 55 25.52 -20.38 3.31
CA LEU A 55 25.95 -19.75 4.58
C LEU A 55 27.47 -19.92 4.76
N LYS A 56 27.96 -21.16 4.69
CA LYS A 56 29.41 -21.45 4.78
C LYS A 56 30.20 -20.88 3.62
N SER A 57 29.70 -21.00 2.39
CA SER A 57 30.41 -20.55 1.18
C SER A 57 30.69 -19.04 1.21
N ILE A 58 29.74 -18.25 1.70
CA ILE A 58 29.85 -16.79 1.76
C ILE A 58 30.59 -16.36 3.04
N ALA A 59 30.22 -16.89 4.21
CA ALA A 59 30.79 -16.47 5.50
C ALA A 59 32.29 -16.78 5.65
N ARG A 60 32.79 -17.84 5.01
CA ARG A 60 34.23 -18.16 5.05
C ARG A 60 35.13 -17.05 4.51
N HIS A 61 34.62 -16.17 3.64
CA HIS A 61 35.38 -15.03 3.12
C HIS A 61 35.66 -13.97 4.18
N THR A 62 34.92 -13.96 5.29
CA THR A 62 35.12 -13.03 6.41
C THR A 62 35.89 -13.67 7.57
N GLY A 63 36.45 -14.86 7.36
CA GLY A 63 37.16 -15.63 8.38
C GLY A 63 36.27 -16.41 9.35
N LEU A 64 34.94 -16.33 9.22
CA LEU A 64 34.02 -17.09 10.05
C LEU A 64 33.96 -18.54 9.57
N ASP A 65 34.03 -19.48 10.50
CA ASP A 65 33.77 -20.89 10.24
C ASP A 65 32.31 -21.24 10.57
N VAL A 66 31.65 -21.93 9.64
CA VAL A 66 30.23 -22.28 9.76
C VAL A 66 30.11 -23.79 9.60
N ASP A 67 29.46 -24.44 10.56
CA ASP A 67 29.21 -25.87 10.55
C ASP A 67 28.10 -26.19 9.54
N ALA A 68 28.50 -26.29 8.28
CA ALA A 68 27.61 -26.61 7.17
C ALA A 68 28.32 -27.49 6.10
N PRO A 69 27.54 -28.15 5.23
CA PRO A 69 28.07 -28.96 4.14
C PRO A 69 28.88 -28.14 3.15
N ASP A 70 29.86 -28.80 2.52
CA ASP A 70 30.58 -28.17 1.42
C ASP A 70 29.67 -27.95 0.20
N PRO A 71 29.89 -26.90 -0.60
CA PRO A 71 29.03 -26.56 -1.74
C PRO A 71 28.87 -27.66 -2.82
N GLN A 72 29.77 -28.64 -2.85
CA GLN A 72 29.76 -29.73 -3.82
C GLN A 72 29.03 -30.99 -3.31
N MET A 73 28.69 -31.03 -2.01
CA MET A 73 28.01 -32.17 -1.42
C MET A 73 26.58 -32.28 -1.98
N PRO A 74 26.15 -33.46 -2.48
CA PRO A 74 24.82 -33.65 -3.03
C PRO A 74 23.74 -33.54 -1.94
N ALA A 75 22.54 -33.12 -2.34
CA ALA A 75 21.41 -33.00 -1.43
C ALA A 75 20.98 -34.38 -0.88
N PRO A 76 20.70 -34.50 0.42
CA PRO A 76 20.17 -35.72 1.01
C PRO A 76 18.72 -35.94 0.57
N SER A 77 18.26 -37.18 0.66
CA SER A 77 16.88 -37.55 0.30
C SER A 77 15.87 -37.36 1.43
N SER A 78 16.28 -36.83 2.58
CA SER A 78 15.44 -36.64 3.77
C SER A 78 15.23 -35.16 4.06
N PRO A 79 13.99 -34.65 4.11
CA PRO A 79 13.71 -33.26 4.44
C PRO A 79 14.13 -32.92 5.88
N THR A 80 14.01 -33.88 6.81
CA THR A 80 14.46 -33.73 8.20
C THR A 80 15.95 -33.45 8.28
N VAL A 81 16.77 -34.19 7.53
CA VAL A 81 18.24 -33.97 7.50
C VAL A 81 18.56 -32.58 6.94
N ILE A 82 17.87 -32.14 5.89
CA ILE A 82 18.07 -30.80 5.32
C ILE A 82 17.78 -29.72 6.37
N LYS A 83 16.65 -29.85 7.08
CA LYS A 83 16.24 -28.91 8.13
C LYS A 83 17.26 -28.86 9.28
N GLU A 84 17.64 -30.02 9.82
CA GLU A 84 18.57 -30.10 10.95
C GLU A 84 19.93 -29.50 10.60
N VAL A 85 20.45 -29.82 9.41
CA VAL A 85 21.72 -29.25 8.93
C VAL A 85 21.63 -27.74 8.73
N TYR A 86 20.50 -27.23 8.23
CA TYR A 86 20.29 -25.79 8.12
C TYR A 86 20.24 -25.11 9.51
N GLU A 87 19.55 -25.72 10.47
CA GLU A 87 19.50 -25.23 11.85
C GLU A 87 20.90 -25.16 12.47
N THR A 88 21.71 -26.21 12.33
CA THR A 88 23.11 -26.23 12.78
C THR A 88 23.96 -25.16 12.12
N ALA A 89 23.80 -24.95 10.80
CA ALA A 89 24.54 -23.95 10.06
C ALA A 89 24.23 -22.52 10.53
N VAL A 90 22.97 -22.19 10.76
CA VAL A 90 22.59 -20.86 11.29
C VAL A 90 23.10 -20.66 12.72
N VAL A 91 22.91 -21.67 13.59
CA VAL A 91 23.34 -21.58 14.99
C VAL A 91 24.86 -21.38 15.09
N SER A 92 25.63 -22.12 14.29
CA SER A 92 27.09 -21.97 14.26
C SER A 92 27.53 -20.61 13.69
N LEU A 93 26.87 -20.11 12.63
CA LEU A 93 27.15 -18.77 12.10
C LEU A 93 26.89 -17.67 13.15
N ILE A 94 25.74 -17.71 13.84
CA ILE A 94 25.40 -16.73 14.88
C ILE A 94 26.41 -16.81 16.03
N ALA A 95 26.77 -18.02 16.45
CA ALA A 95 27.76 -18.22 17.51
C ALA A 95 29.13 -17.64 17.11
N ALA A 96 29.61 -17.93 15.90
CA ALA A 96 30.88 -17.42 15.39
C ALA A 96 30.88 -15.89 15.34
N ILE A 97 29.82 -15.25 14.82
CA ILE A 97 29.68 -13.79 14.81
C ILE A 97 29.76 -13.22 16.24
N ARG A 98 29.00 -13.79 17.19
CA ARG A 98 28.95 -13.28 18.57
C ARG A 98 30.26 -13.47 19.34
N VAL A 99 31.00 -14.53 19.06
CA VAL A 99 32.23 -14.87 19.78
C VAL A 99 33.43 -14.14 19.19
N GLU A 100 33.50 -14.04 17.86
CA GLU A 100 34.70 -13.55 17.18
C GLU A 100 34.66 -12.04 16.89
N TRP A 101 33.47 -11.44 16.79
CA TRP A 101 33.31 -10.06 16.30
C TRP A 101 32.68 -9.13 17.34
N ASP A 102 33.06 -7.86 17.26
CA ASP A 102 32.36 -6.72 17.86
C ASP A 102 31.76 -5.82 16.76
N ASP A 103 31.10 -4.73 17.15
CA ASP A 103 30.44 -3.81 16.21
C ASP A 103 31.42 -3.20 15.19
N THR A 104 32.69 -3.04 15.54
CA THR A 104 33.70 -2.47 14.65
C THR A 104 34.07 -3.42 13.52
N ALA A 105 33.92 -4.74 13.75
CA ALA A 105 34.17 -5.75 12.73
C ALA A 105 33.29 -5.56 11.49
N LEU A 106 32.07 -5.01 11.64
CA LEU A 106 31.16 -4.77 10.52
C LEU A 106 31.75 -3.85 9.44
N ALA A 107 32.70 -2.99 9.79
CA ALA A 107 33.38 -2.08 8.89
C ALA A 107 34.65 -2.65 8.24
N ILE A 108 35.15 -3.81 8.70
CA ILE A 108 36.32 -4.48 8.10
C ILE A 108 35.97 -4.89 6.68
N VAL A 109 36.91 -4.69 5.76
CA VAL A 109 36.77 -5.03 4.34
C VAL A 109 37.54 -6.30 4.05
N ASP A 110 36.85 -7.29 3.47
CA ASP A 110 37.42 -8.56 3.04
C ASP A 110 37.26 -8.73 1.51
N ASP A 111 38.09 -9.59 0.90
CA ASP A 111 37.91 -10.00 -0.49
C ASP A 111 36.88 -11.14 -0.58
N VAL A 112 35.73 -10.83 -1.17
CA VAL A 112 34.63 -11.76 -1.37
C VAL A 112 34.44 -11.94 -2.87
N TYR A 113 34.84 -13.10 -3.38
CA TYR A 113 34.82 -13.44 -4.81
C TYR A 113 35.55 -12.42 -5.72
N GLY A 114 36.66 -11.84 -5.25
CA GLY A 114 37.42 -10.82 -6.00
C GLY A 114 36.86 -9.40 -5.90
N ALA A 115 35.82 -9.18 -5.08
CA ALA A 115 35.26 -7.87 -4.79
C ALA A 115 35.51 -7.47 -3.33
N GLN A 116 35.69 -6.17 -3.09
CA GLN A 116 36.00 -5.63 -1.76
C GLN A 116 34.70 -5.27 -1.03
N TRP A 117 34.31 -6.08 -0.05
CA TRP A 117 33.05 -5.91 0.69
C TRP A 117 33.33 -5.68 2.17
N THR A 118 32.56 -4.80 2.81
CA THR A 118 32.55 -4.76 4.27
C THR A 118 31.89 -6.02 4.82
N ARG A 119 32.31 -6.51 5.99
CA ARG A 119 31.67 -7.66 6.65
C ARG A 119 30.17 -7.47 6.85
N GLY A 120 29.74 -6.25 7.20
CA GLY A 120 28.32 -5.91 7.29
C GLY A 120 27.58 -6.05 5.96
N HIS A 121 28.21 -5.71 4.83
CA HIS A 121 27.65 -5.95 3.51
C HIS A 121 27.60 -7.45 3.18
N THR A 122 28.64 -8.20 3.51
CA THR A 122 28.67 -9.66 3.33
C THR A 122 27.53 -10.34 4.08
N LEU A 123 27.28 -9.99 5.34
CA LEU A 123 26.16 -10.54 6.11
C LEU A 123 24.79 -10.11 5.56
N ARG A 124 24.68 -8.92 4.97
CA ARG A 124 23.48 -8.53 4.21
C ARG A 124 23.27 -9.43 2.99
N VAL A 125 24.34 -9.71 2.23
CA VAL A 125 24.28 -10.62 1.08
C VAL A 125 23.86 -12.03 1.50
N VAL A 126 24.35 -12.52 2.65
CA VAL A 126 23.90 -13.81 3.22
C VAL A 126 22.38 -13.82 3.41
N LEU A 127 21.82 -12.78 4.07
CA LEU A 127 20.38 -12.67 4.29
C LEU A 127 19.59 -12.55 2.98
N ASP A 128 20.01 -11.66 2.08
CA ASP A 128 19.31 -11.43 0.81
C ASP A 128 19.31 -12.70 -0.06
N HIS A 129 20.41 -13.45 -0.04
CA HIS A 129 20.55 -14.72 -0.75
C HIS A 129 19.65 -15.82 -0.16
N GLU A 130 19.55 -15.89 1.17
CA GLU A 130 18.62 -16.79 1.85
C GLU A 130 17.16 -16.47 1.49
N ILE A 131 16.77 -15.19 1.60
CA ILE A 131 15.42 -14.70 1.25
C ILE A 131 15.10 -15.03 -0.21
N HIS A 132 16.06 -14.82 -1.11
CA HIS A 132 15.92 -15.13 -2.53
C HIS A 132 15.61 -16.62 -2.77
N HIS A 133 16.39 -17.52 -2.18
CA HIS A 133 16.19 -18.95 -2.36
C HIS A 133 14.99 -19.51 -1.59
N ARG A 134 14.63 -18.94 -0.43
CA ARG A 134 13.37 -19.26 0.25
C ARG A 134 12.16 -18.90 -0.61
N GLY A 135 12.22 -17.77 -1.34
CA GLY A 135 11.23 -17.42 -2.36
C GLY A 135 11.12 -18.48 -3.46
N GLN A 136 12.25 -19.01 -3.94
CA GLN A 136 12.26 -20.13 -4.91
C GLN A 136 11.63 -21.40 -4.33
N LEU A 137 11.92 -21.74 -3.06
CA LEU A 137 11.32 -22.88 -2.38
C LEU A 137 9.80 -22.77 -2.30
N ILE A 138 9.27 -21.60 -1.94
CA ILE A 138 7.81 -21.39 -1.84
C ILE A 138 7.10 -21.68 -3.17
N VAL A 139 7.71 -21.30 -4.31
CA VAL A 139 7.15 -21.61 -5.64
C VAL A 139 7.20 -23.11 -5.92
N LEU A 140 8.33 -23.76 -5.65
CA LEU A 140 8.51 -25.20 -5.86
C LEU A 140 7.60 -26.05 -4.95
N MET A 141 7.36 -25.59 -3.73
CA MET A 141 6.41 -26.19 -2.78
C MET A 141 4.99 -26.18 -3.35
N ARG A 142 4.53 -25.04 -3.87
CA ARG A 142 3.21 -24.95 -4.51
C ARG A 142 3.09 -25.88 -5.72
N GLN A 143 4.15 -25.98 -6.53
CA GLN A 143 4.19 -26.94 -7.65
C GLN A 143 4.15 -28.40 -7.17
N ALA A 144 4.69 -28.68 -5.99
CA ALA A 144 4.63 -29.99 -5.35
C ALA A 144 3.27 -30.26 -4.66
N GLY A 145 2.33 -29.32 -4.67
CA GLY A 145 1.05 -29.43 -3.97
C GLY A 145 1.14 -29.20 -2.45
N LEU A 146 2.27 -28.66 -1.95
CA LEU A 146 2.42 -28.29 -0.55
C LEU A 146 1.84 -26.91 -0.28
N ARG A 147 1.44 -26.69 0.99
CA ARG A 147 1.02 -25.38 1.48
C ARG A 147 2.22 -24.66 2.12
N PRO A 148 2.72 -23.57 1.53
CA PRO A 148 3.81 -22.81 2.14
C PRO A 148 3.32 -22.05 3.37
N PRO A 149 4.18 -21.83 4.39
CA PRO A 149 3.82 -21.02 5.54
C PRO A 149 3.83 -19.51 5.22
N ALA A 150 3.12 -18.73 6.03
CA ALA A 150 3.22 -17.27 6.06
C ALA A 150 4.63 -16.80 6.50
N ILE A 151 5.22 -15.84 5.77
CA ILE A 151 6.59 -15.35 6.01
C ILE A 151 6.61 -13.89 6.43
N TYR A 152 6.18 -13.00 5.52
CA TYR A 152 6.10 -11.55 5.72
C TYR A 152 4.65 -11.03 5.78
N GLY A 153 3.70 -11.96 5.71
CA GLY A 153 2.27 -11.71 5.62
C GLY A 153 1.54 -13.01 5.30
N PRO A 154 0.20 -12.98 5.33
CA PRO A 154 -0.62 -14.15 5.05
C PRO A 154 -0.41 -14.62 3.60
N VAL A 155 -0.49 -15.93 3.40
CA VAL A 155 -0.46 -16.56 2.07
C VAL A 155 -1.86 -16.91 1.61
N ALA A 156 -2.03 -17.17 0.31
CA ALA A 156 -3.33 -17.50 -0.28
C ALA A 156 -4.00 -18.72 0.37
N GLU A 157 -3.18 -19.57 0.96
CA GLU A 157 -3.56 -20.82 1.57
C GLU A 157 -3.93 -20.71 3.07
N ASP A 158 -3.79 -19.53 3.70
CA ASP A 158 -4.14 -19.30 5.10
C ASP A 158 -5.66 -19.15 5.30
N ASP A 159 -6.19 -19.75 6.37
CA ASP A 159 -7.59 -19.60 6.75
C ASP A 159 -7.88 -18.12 7.08
N GLY A 160 -8.66 -17.45 6.24
CA GLY A 160 -8.93 -16.01 6.34
C GLY A 160 -8.18 -15.14 5.32
N TYR A 161 -7.35 -15.73 4.45
CA TYR A 161 -6.93 -15.04 3.23
C TYR A 161 -8.13 -14.89 2.31
N ASP A 162 -8.70 -13.70 2.29
CA ASP A 162 -9.86 -13.37 1.48
C ASP A 162 -9.44 -13.21 0.01
N SER A 163 -9.27 -14.34 -0.69
CA SER A 163 -8.98 -14.37 -2.13
C SER A 163 -10.09 -13.69 -2.95
N GLU A 164 -11.32 -13.60 -2.41
CA GLU A 164 -12.44 -12.89 -3.05
C GLU A 164 -12.27 -11.37 -2.93
N ALA A 165 -11.74 -10.85 -1.81
CA ALA A 165 -11.42 -9.42 -1.67
C ALA A 165 -10.35 -8.93 -2.66
N ALA A 166 -9.49 -9.82 -3.16
CA ALA A 166 -8.53 -9.52 -4.22
C ALA A 166 -9.14 -9.59 -5.63
N GLU A 167 -10.22 -10.35 -5.83
CA GLU A 167 -10.86 -10.58 -7.14
C GLU A 167 -12.05 -9.66 -7.44
N VAL A 168 -12.75 -9.08 -6.45
CA VAL A 168 -13.84 -8.14 -6.75
C VAL A 168 -13.29 -6.87 -7.40
N PRO A 169 -13.51 -6.64 -8.71
CA PRO A 169 -12.99 -5.46 -9.37
C PRO A 169 -13.61 -4.23 -8.70
N PRO A 170 -12.79 -3.27 -8.27
CA PRO A 170 -13.28 -2.18 -7.44
C PRO A 170 -14.27 -1.33 -8.25
N VAL A 171 -15.54 -1.39 -7.86
CA VAL A 171 -16.63 -0.73 -8.58
C VAL A 171 -16.49 0.77 -8.40
N THR A 172 -16.29 1.47 -9.52
CA THR A 172 -16.26 2.92 -9.53
C THR A 172 -17.69 3.44 -9.56
N ARG A 173 -18.08 4.13 -8.50
CA ARG A 173 -19.42 4.71 -8.33
C ARG A 173 -19.39 6.20 -8.66
N GLN A 174 -20.47 6.67 -9.28
CA GLN A 174 -20.74 8.10 -9.42
C GLN A 174 -21.55 8.59 -8.22
N LEU A 175 -21.58 9.90 -8.02
CA LEU A 175 -22.46 10.51 -7.02
C LEU A 175 -23.92 10.40 -7.44
N ASP A 176 -24.82 10.51 -6.47
CA ASP A 176 -26.25 10.59 -6.75
C ASP A 176 -26.55 11.80 -7.67
N PRO A 177 -27.27 11.62 -8.80
CA PRO A 177 -27.58 12.71 -9.72
C PRO A 177 -28.27 13.92 -9.09
N ARG A 178 -29.00 13.75 -7.98
CA ARG A 178 -29.66 14.84 -7.24
C ARG A 178 -28.67 15.87 -6.71
N ILE A 179 -27.39 15.52 -6.53
CA ILE A 179 -26.34 16.47 -6.10
C ILE A 179 -26.20 17.64 -7.08
N GLN A 180 -26.53 17.44 -8.36
CA GLN A 180 -26.53 18.51 -9.36
C GLN A 180 -27.50 19.63 -8.98
N ASN A 181 -28.67 19.29 -8.43
CA ASN A 181 -29.68 20.27 -8.02
C ASN A 181 -29.28 20.98 -6.72
N ALA A 182 -28.67 20.25 -5.79
CA ALA A 182 -28.11 20.85 -4.58
C ALA A 182 -27.03 21.89 -4.93
N TRP A 183 -26.07 21.53 -5.80
CA TRP A 183 -25.03 22.45 -6.28
C TRP A 183 -25.59 23.61 -7.11
N ARG A 184 -26.66 23.39 -7.90
CA ARG A 184 -27.36 24.48 -8.60
C ARG A 184 -27.94 25.51 -7.63
N ILE A 185 -28.58 25.06 -6.55
CA ILE A 185 -29.15 25.97 -5.55
C ILE A 185 -28.03 26.71 -4.80
N GLU A 186 -26.96 26.02 -4.41
CA GLU A 186 -25.80 26.64 -3.78
C GLU A 186 -25.17 27.72 -4.68
N HIS A 187 -24.94 27.39 -5.96
CA HIS A 187 -24.42 28.34 -6.94
C HIS A 187 -25.41 29.49 -7.22
N ALA A 188 -26.73 29.23 -7.23
CA ALA A 188 -27.74 30.26 -7.43
C ALA A 188 -27.77 31.26 -6.26
N ILE A 189 -27.67 30.77 -5.02
CA ILE A 189 -27.59 31.63 -3.82
C ILE A 189 -26.37 32.55 -3.92
N TRP A 190 -25.19 31.99 -4.18
CA TRP A 190 -23.97 32.79 -4.32
C TRP A 190 -24.02 33.76 -5.49
N THR A 191 -24.60 33.34 -6.63
CA THR A 191 -24.82 34.21 -7.78
C THR A 191 -25.66 35.42 -7.39
N VAL A 192 -26.83 35.20 -6.77
CA VAL A 192 -27.72 36.28 -6.34
C VAL A 192 -27.04 37.20 -5.33
N ILE A 193 -26.33 36.65 -4.33
CA ILE A 193 -25.62 37.45 -3.32
C ILE A 193 -24.55 38.33 -3.98
N LEU A 194 -23.69 37.74 -4.82
CA LEU A 194 -22.56 38.45 -5.42
C LEU A 194 -23.02 39.49 -6.44
N THR A 195 -23.93 39.13 -7.34
CA THR A 195 -24.38 40.06 -8.39
C THR A 195 -25.34 41.10 -7.84
N GLY A 196 -26.20 40.73 -6.89
CA GLY A 196 -27.09 41.67 -6.21
C GLY A 196 -26.32 42.66 -5.33
N GLY A 197 -25.31 42.19 -4.61
CA GLY A 197 -24.40 43.03 -3.84
C GLY A 197 -23.62 44.01 -4.73
N ALA A 198 -23.07 43.52 -5.85
CA ALA A 198 -22.37 44.35 -6.82
C ALA A 198 -23.30 45.42 -7.43
N ALA A 199 -24.50 45.05 -7.87
CA ALA A 199 -25.50 45.98 -8.40
C ALA A 199 -25.92 47.02 -7.35
N THR A 200 -26.10 46.61 -6.09
CA THR A 200 -26.41 47.55 -5.00
C THR A 200 -25.28 48.56 -4.79
N LEU A 201 -24.03 48.09 -4.72
CA LEU A 201 -22.86 48.94 -4.55
C LEU A 201 -22.69 49.93 -5.71
N GLU A 202 -22.90 49.46 -6.93
CA GLU A 202 -22.90 50.27 -8.15
C GLU A 202 -23.92 51.42 -8.06
N THR A 203 -25.15 51.14 -7.62
CA THR A 203 -26.19 52.19 -7.47
C THR A 203 -25.90 53.22 -6.38
N LEU A 204 -25.12 52.85 -5.36
CA LEU A 204 -24.79 53.71 -4.23
C LEU A 204 -23.56 54.56 -4.49
N LEU A 205 -22.55 54.02 -5.19
CA LEU A 205 -21.25 54.67 -5.38
C LEU A 205 -21.12 55.46 -6.68
N LEU A 206 -21.86 55.09 -7.75
CA LEU A 206 -21.68 55.75 -9.04
C LEU A 206 -22.46 57.07 -9.12
N PRO A 207 -21.81 58.17 -9.57
CA PRO A 207 -22.47 59.45 -9.78
C PRO A 207 -23.65 59.32 -10.75
N ARG A 208 -24.84 59.76 -10.31
CA ARG A 208 -26.07 59.72 -11.13
C ARG A 208 -26.04 60.63 -12.37
N TRP A 209 -25.01 61.48 -12.46
CA TRP A 209 -24.73 62.37 -13.60
C TRP A 209 -23.52 61.87 -14.41
N SER A 210 -23.44 60.56 -14.65
CA SER A 210 -22.48 60.02 -15.63
C SER A 210 -23.06 60.14 -17.03
N TRP A 211 -22.23 60.45 -18.02
CA TRP A 211 -22.64 60.67 -19.42
C TRP A 211 -22.99 59.34 -20.10
N TRP A 212 -22.60 58.20 -19.49
CA TRP A 212 -22.96 56.83 -19.87
C TRP A 212 -23.60 56.08 -18.69
N PRO A 213 -24.82 56.46 -18.25
CA PRO A 213 -25.44 55.87 -17.06
C PRO A 213 -25.85 54.40 -17.24
N PHE A 214 -25.88 53.89 -18.48
CA PHE A 214 -26.33 52.54 -18.80
C PHE A 214 -25.20 51.50 -18.91
N VAL A 215 -23.94 51.93 -19.09
CA VAL A 215 -22.80 51.01 -19.27
C VAL A 215 -22.58 50.12 -18.03
N PRO A 216 -22.61 50.66 -16.80
CA PRO A 216 -22.49 49.85 -15.59
C PRO A 216 -23.57 48.74 -15.49
N TRP A 217 -24.83 49.06 -15.79
CA TRP A 217 -25.93 48.10 -15.80
C TRP A 217 -25.77 46.99 -16.85
N VAL A 218 -25.28 47.34 -18.05
CA VAL A 218 -25.01 46.34 -19.09
C VAL A 218 -23.89 45.39 -18.66
N LEU A 219 -22.85 45.90 -18.01
CA LEU A 219 -21.77 45.07 -17.46
C LEU A 219 -22.29 44.17 -16.34
N SER A 220 -23.08 44.70 -15.41
CA SER A 220 -23.70 43.92 -14.33
C SER A 220 -24.64 42.84 -14.85
N LEU A 221 -25.41 43.12 -15.91
CA LEU A 221 -26.24 42.13 -16.59
C LEU A 221 -25.40 41.06 -17.29
N ALA A 222 -24.30 41.43 -17.93
CA ALA A 222 -23.39 40.48 -18.58
C ALA A 222 -22.71 39.57 -17.55
N VAL A 223 -22.25 40.12 -16.43
CA VAL A 223 -21.69 39.35 -15.31
C VAL A 223 -22.76 38.42 -14.73
N PHE A 224 -23.98 38.91 -14.48
CA PHE A 224 -25.08 38.06 -14.03
C PHE A 224 -25.37 36.92 -15.00
N GLY A 225 -25.43 37.20 -16.31
CA GLY A 225 -25.59 36.19 -17.35
C GLY A 225 -24.48 35.13 -17.31
N LEU A 226 -23.22 35.54 -17.13
CA LEU A 226 -22.10 34.61 -16.99
C LEU A 226 -22.25 33.70 -15.76
N PHE A 227 -22.58 34.26 -14.59
CA PHE A 227 -22.82 33.48 -13.36
C PHE A 227 -24.05 32.57 -13.47
N LEU A 228 -25.09 33.00 -14.17
CA LEU A 228 -26.25 32.18 -14.46
C LEU A 228 -25.88 30.98 -15.33
N LEU A 229 -25.07 31.20 -16.38
CA LEU A 229 -24.56 30.11 -17.22
C LEU A 229 -23.72 29.11 -16.39
N THR A 230 -22.80 29.59 -15.56
CA THR A 230 -22.01 28.67 -14.71
C THR A 230 -22.91 27.90 -13.74
N THR A 231 -23.92 28.54 -13.16
CA THR A 231 -24.91 27.88 -12.28
C THR A 231 -25.67 26.76 -12.99
N LEU A 232 -26.07 26.95 -14.25
CA LEU A 232 -26.85 25.97 -15.00
C LEU A 232 -26.01 24.78 -15.49
N PHE A 233 -24.80 25.05 -16.00
CA PHE A 233 -24.01 24.05 -16.73
C PHE A 233 -22.90 23.39 -15.89
N TRP A 234 -22.28 24.13 -14.96
CA TRP A 234 -21.12 23.64 -14.21
C TRP A 234 -21.44 22.43 -13.32
N PRO A 235 -22.56 22.39 -12.57
CA PRO A 235 -22.87 21.25 -11.70
C PRO A 235 -23.00 19.92 -12.46
N GLY A 236 -23.58 19.95 -13.67
CA GLY A 236 -23.69 18.75 -14.51
C GLY A 236 -22.33 18.26 -15.01
N LEU A 237 -21.44 19.19 -15.38
CA LEU A 237 -20.08 18.85 -15.81
C LEU A 237 -19.22 18.35 -14.64
N ALA A 238 -19.36 18.96 -13.46
CA ALA A 238 -18.71 18.53 -12.23
C ALA A 238 -19.16 17.12 -11.83
N TRP A 239 -20.47 16.86 -11.85
CA TRP A 239 -21.04 15.55 -11.53
C TRP A 239 -20.50 14.45 -12.45
N ARG A 240 -20.49 14.67 -13.78
CA ARG A 240 -19.93 13.72 -14.75
C ARG A 240 -18.45 13.40 -14.52
N ARG A 241 -17.72 14.33 -13.91
CA ARG A 241 -16.29 14.19 -13.64
C ARG A 241 -16.03 13.72 -12.21
N TRP A 242 -17.04 13.56 -11.36
CA TRP A 242 -16.86 13.11 -10.00
C TRP A 242 -17.10 11.60 -9.91
N SER A 243 -16.14 10.87 -9.35
CA SER A 243 -16.26 9.44 -9.10
C SER A 243 -15.46 9.04 -7.87
N TYR A 244 -15.93 8.01 -7.17
CA TYR A 244 -15.20 7.37 -6.08
C TYR A 244 -15.14 5.86 -6.27
N THR A 245 -14.10 5.27 -5.71
CA THR A 245 -13.89 3.83 -5.74
C THR A 245 -13.39 3.41 -4.37
N ILE A 246 -14.12 2.51 -3.73
CA ILE A 246 -13.70 1.88 -2.48
C ILE A 246 -12.96 0.60 -2.86
N ARG A 247 -11.69 0.52 -2.47
CA ARG A 247 -10.84 -0.63 -2.72
C ARG A 247 -10.49 -1.28 -1.40
N ALA A 248 -9.72 -2.35 -1.52
CA ALA A 248 -9.25 -3.10 -0.40
C ALA A 248 -8.42 -2.27 0.60
N HIS A 249 -7.45 -1.51 0.09
CA HIS A 249 -6.47 -0.84 0.96
C HIS A 249 -6.61 0.68 0.97
N ASP A 250 -7.40 1.25 0.07
CA ASP A 250 -7.56 2.68 -0.09
C ASP A 250 -8.94 3.09 -0.64
N VAL A 251 -9.31 4.34 -0.37
CA VAL A 251 -10.44 5.01 -1.02
C VAL A 251 -9.88 5.96 -2.08
N LEU A 252 -10.25 5.74 -3.34
CA LEU A 252 -9.89 6.62 -4.44
C LEU A 252 -11.01 7.62 -4.73
N LEU A 253 -10.65 8.89 -4.78
CA LEU A 253 -11.51 9.99 -5.21
C LEU A 253 -10.95 10.60 -6.49
N ALA A 254 -11.79 10.80 -7.49
CA ALA A 254 -11.41 11.48 -8.71
C ALA A 254 -12.45 12.55 -9.07
N TYR A 255 -12.01 13.81 -9.12
CA TYR A 255 -12.90 14.95 -9.33
C TYR A 255 -12.18 16.11 -10.02
N GLY A 256 -12.92 17.20 -10.27
CA GLY A 256 -12.40 18.42 -10.88
C GLY A 256 -12.73 18.52 -12.37
N VAL A 257 -13.15 19.72 -12.76
CA VAL A 257 -13.59 20.03 -14.13
C VAL A 257 -12.41 20.53 -14.95
N LEU A 258 -11.80 21.67 -14.61
CA LEU A 258 -10.67 22.22 -15.36
C LEU A 258 -9.36 21.48 -15.09
N TRP A 259 -9.12 21.14 -13.83
CA TRP A 259 -7.98 20.33 -13.40
C TRP A 259 -8.48 19.01 -12.81
N ARG A 260 -7.89 17.90 -13.23
CA ARG A 260 -8.24 16.58 -12.72
C ARG A 260 -7.45 16.30 -11.45
N VAL A 261 -8.16 16.11 -10.35
CA VAL A 261 -7.59 15.67 -9.07
C VAL A 261 -7.88 14.19 -8.88
N ARG A 262 -6.86 13.42 -8.51
CA ARG A 262 -6.99 12.03 -8.05
C ARG A 262 -6.36 11.94 -6.67
N ARG A 263 -7.14 11.59 -5.66
CA ARG A 263 -6.68 11.45 -4.28
C ARG A 263 -6.90 10.01 -3.84
N SER A 264 -5.84 9.36 -3.37
CA SER A 264 -5.90 8.06 -2.70
C SER A 264 -5.79 8.29 -1.21
N VAL A 265 -6.74 7.73 -0.46
CA VAL A 265 -6.77 7.78 1.00
C VAL A 265 -6.57 6.36 1.53
N PRO A 266 -5.36 6.01 1.99
CA PRO A 266 -5.09 4.69 2.55
C PRO A 266 -5.90 4.45 3.82
N ARG A 267 -6.51 3.27 3.96
CA ARG A 267 -7.31 2.89 5.13
C ARG A 267 -6.58 3.09 6.47
N PRO A 268 -5.28 2.74 6.64
CA PRO A 268 -4.57 2.93 7.90
C PRO A 268 -4.42 4.39 8.34
N ARG A 269 -4.61 5.35 7.41
CA ARG A 269 -4.56 6.78 7.72
C ARG A 269 -5.91 7.34 8.16
N ILE A 270 -7.02 6.64 7.90
CA ILE A 270 -8.37 7.10 8.25
C ILE A 270 -8.58 6.89 9.76
N GLN A 271 -8.77 7.99 10.49
CA GLN A 271 -8.95 7.97 11.95
C GLN A 271 -10.43 7.85 12.34
N HIS A 272 -11.28 8.67 11.72
CA HIS A 272 -12.72 8.63 11.93
C HIS A 272 -13.45 9.10 10.66
N VAL A 273 -14.71 8.70 10.57
CA VAL A 273 -15.57 8.99 9.42
C VAL A 273 -16.85 9.65 9.92
N ASP A 274 -17.10 10.88 9.48
CA ASP A 274 -18.32 11.62 9.80
C ASP A 274 -19.27 11.63 8.62
N VAL A 275 -20.56 11.41 8.90
CA VAL A 275 -21.64 11.63 7.95
C VAL A 275 -22.41 12.88 8.39
N ARG A 276 -22.44 13.90 7.53
CA ARG A 276 -23.11 15.17 7.80
C ARG A 276 -24.08 15.53 6.68
N SER A 277 -25.18 16.20 7.03
CA SER A 277 -26.17 16.67 6.05
C SER A 277 -26.54 18.13 6.35
N GLY A 278 -26.15 19.04 5.46
CA GLY A 278 -26.52 20.44 5.51
C GLY A 278 -27.98 20.67 5.09
N PRO A 279 -28.54 21.89 5.27
CA PRO A 279 -29.95 22.17 4.94
C PRO A 279 -30.33 21.87 3.48
N ILE A 280 -29.44 22.22 2.53
CA ILE A 280 -29.65 21.96 1.10
C ILE A 280 -29.55 20.45 0.82
N ASP A 281 -28.49 19.80 1.30
CA ASP A 281 -28.30 18.35 1.11
C ASP A 281 -29.50 17.56 1.65
N ARG A 282 -29.99 17.94 2.84
CA ARG A 282 -31.16 17.35 3.50
C ARG A 282 -32.44 17.52 2.68
N ALA A 283 -32.63 18.67 2.03
CA ALA A 283 -33.80 18.91 1.18
C ALA A 283 -33.85 17.96 -0.03
N PHE A 284 -32.71 17.42 -0.47
CA PHE A 284 -32.62 16.41 -1.53
C PHE A 284 -32.46 14.97 -1.01
N GLY A 285 -32.47 14.77 0.31
CA GLY A 285 -32.23 13.48 0.94
C GLY A 285 -30.78 12.98 0.78
N LEU A 286 -29.82 13.90 0.71
CA LEU A 286 -28.41 13.59 0.51
C LEU A 286 -27.58 13.90 1.76
N VAL A 287 -26.45 13.23 1.86
CA VAL A 287 -25.44 13.43 2.90
C VAL A 287 -24.04 13.52 2.30
N LYS A 288 -23.10 13.98 3.13
CA LYS A 288 -21.67 14.06 2.81
C LYS A 288 -20.91 13.19 3.81
N CYS A 289 -20.06 12.32 3.31
CA CYS A 289 -19.18 11.46 4.11
C CYS A 289 -17.77 12.05 4.10
N THR A 290 -17.23 12.41 5.27
CA THR A 290 -15.91 13.02 5.41
C THR A 290 -14.97 12.07 6.14
N LEU A 291 -13.87 11.74 5.48
CA LEU A 291 -12.78 10.89 5.97
C LEU A 291 -11.70 11.79 6.58
N TYR A 292 -11.50 11.68 7.89
CA TYR A 292 -10.46 12.41 8.60
C TYR A 292 -9.18 11.59 8.65
N THR A 293 -8.06 12.19 8.25
CA THR A 293 -6.79 11.45 8.08
C THR A 293 -5.68 11.95 9.00
N ALA A 294 -4.82 11.03 9.44
CA ALA A 294 -3.65 11.36 10.26
C ALA A 294 -2.54 12.01 9.42
N GLY A 295 -2.16 13.26 9.73
CA GLY A 295 -1.00 13.95 9.15
C GLY A 295 -1.07 15.48 9.24
N THR A 296 0.08 16.17 9.17
CA THR A 296 0.19 17.65 9.23
C THR A 296 -0.21 18.37 7.94
N GLY A 297 -1.14 17.80 7.17
CA GLY A 297 -1.63 18.35 5.91
C GLY A 297 -3.15 18.30 5.84
N GLU A 298 -3.73 19.37 5.31
CA GLU A 298 -5.15 19.67 5.13
C GLU A 298 -5.88 18.72 4.15
N ALA A 299 -5.72 17.42 4.32
CA ALA A 299 -6.14 16.43 3.34
C ALA A 299 -7.29 15.54 3.82
N ASP A 300 -8.20 16.09 4.63
CA ASP A 300 -9.52 15.48 4.82
C ASP A 300 -10.20 15.28 3.46
N ALA A 301 -10.84 14.14 3.29
CA ALA A 301 -11.39 13.72 2.02
C ALA A 301 -12.90 13.56 2.13
N THR A 302 -13.66 14.33 1.35
CA THR A 302 -15.12 14.34 1.42
C THR A 302 -15.75 13.77 0.16
N ILE A 303 -16.69 12.85 0.36
CA ILE A 303 -17.56 12.26 -0.66
C ILE A 303 -18.95 12.92 -0.52
N PRO A 304 -19.33 13.86 -1.39
CA PRO A 304 -20.61 14.55 -1.29
C PRO A 304 -21.72 13.81 -2.04
N GLY A 305 -22.99 14.07 -1.72
CA GLY A 305 -24.11 13.61 -2.53
C GLY A 305 -24.32 12.09 -2.50
N LEU A 306 -24.13 11.50 -1.33
CA LEU A 306 -24.47 10.11 -1.07
C LEU A 306 -25.88 9.99 -0.51
N GLU A 307 -26.53 8.86 -0.74
CA GLU A 307 -27.72 8.49 0.03
C GLU A 307 -27.32 8.22 1.50
N PRO A 308 -28.23 8.45 2.47
CA PRO A 308 -27.93 8.21 3.88
C PRO A 308 -27.50 6.77 4.16
N GLU A 309 -28.18 5.80 3.54
CA GLU A 309 -27.89 4.37 3.68
C GLU A 309 -26.52 4.01 3.09
N ASP A 310 -26.20 4.51 1.90
CA ASP A 310 -24.89 4.33 1.27
C ASP A 310 -23.76 4.93 2.11
N ALA A 311 -23.95 6.14 2.64
CA ALA A 311 -22.94 6.79 3.47
C ALA A 311 -22.70 6.04 4.78
N GLU A 312 -23.76 5.49 5.37
CA GLU A 312 -23.70 4.67 6.57
C GLU A 312 -22.99 3.34 6.30
N ALA A 313 -23.34 2.65 5.20
CA ALA A 313 -22.65 1.44 4.76
C ALA A 313 -21.15 1.69 4.51
N ILE A 314 -20.80 2.84 3.90
CA ILE A 314 -19.41 3.24 3.72
C ILE A 314 -18.72 3.49 5.06
N ARG A 315 -19.39 4.18 5.99
CA ARG A 315 -18.86 4.45 7.34
C ARG A 315 -18.59 3.14 8.08
N GLU A 316 -19.57 2.24 8.12
CA GLU A 316 -19.46 0.95 8.81
C GLU A 316 -18.36 0.08 8.18
N ARG A 317 -18.27 0.03 6.85
CA ARG A 317 -17.19 -0.67 6.13
C ARG A 317 -15.80 -0.10 6.41
N LEU A 318 -15.71 1.22 6.59
CA LEU A 318 -14.44 1.89 6.88
C LEU A 318 -14.09 1.89 8.36
N ILE A 319 -14.98 1.49 9.27
CA ILE A 319 -14.72 1.47 10.72
C ILE A 319 -14.58 0.02 11.25
N SER A 320 -15.33 -0.93 10.69
CA SER A 320 -15.27 -2.34 11.10
C SER A 320 -13.90 -2.99 10.81
N GLU A 321 -13.54 -3.97 11.65
CA GLU A 321 -12.35 -4.83 11.43
C GLU A 321 -12.51 -5.75 10.20
N ASP A 322 -13.76 -5.96 9.74
CA ASP A 322 -14.18 -6.82 8.63
C ASP A 322 -14.22 -6.07 7.26
N TRP A 323 -13.24 -5.21 6.98
CA TRP A 323 -13.21 -4.35 5.78
C TRP A 323 -13.29 -5.10 4.43
N ALA A 324 -12.94 -6.39 4.43
CA ALA A 324 -12.81 -7.25 3.25
C ALA A 324 -14.10 -8.01 2.89
N ARG A 325 -15.07 -8.13 3.80
CA ARG A 325 -16.28 -8.93 3.55
C ARG A 325 -17.39 -8.11 2.89
N VAL A 326 -18.05 -8.72 1.92
CA VAL A 326 -19.20 -8.31 1.08
C VAL A 326 -18.86 -7.80 -0.33
#